data_AF-A0A7X0JJ96-F1
#
_entry.id   AF-A0A7X0JJ96-F1
#
_cell.length_a   1.000
_cell.length_b   1.000
_cell.length_c   1.000
_cell.angle_alpha   90.00
_cell.angle_beta   90.00
_cell.angle_gamma   90.00
#
_symmetry.space_group_name_H-M   'P 1'
#
loop_
_entity.id
_entity.type
_entity.pdbx_description
1 polymer ?
#
loop_
_entity_poly.entity_id
_entity_poly.type
_entity_poly.pdbx_seq_one_letter_code
_entity_poly.pdbx_strand_id
1 'polypeptide(L)'
;MTVDQTISSRINLMRILLISGIVFVHVPFDPQTSPFLGQNGFFDWLRVFFGDSLFRIGVPCLSAISGYLLFRRGWVAFDYGKVMQSKARTVLVPFLLWNLGLFAVVLLVQRAGMGIGYFPDLWNASSRELANYAFASENFPVDIPLYFLRDLVVCIALSPILAFFVRKAAVPTLVILFVVAILPDLTLFIVLKKSILFSFTFGIFLALNRIDLSALDRFAVPGTALVVAAAVLLSIALYQTGPDYSWSLELLRNALSIIGAGGFWLMSALAIRSTLGKRLAATGSLSFWIFCAHYPLLVVMWMVWNRIAGDQLYPLFYVGAISSALVILVISNALVSRLMPGLYQTLTGSRGRKAKLAQTQNSNSSGHSAHGREPALTHRRGET
;
A
#
# COMPACT_ATOMS: atom_id res chain seq x y z
N MET A 1 -21.61 -2.44 -13.98
CA MET A 1 -20.88 -3.09 -12.87
C MET A 1 -21.86 -3.26 -11.72
N THR A 2 -21.92 -4.43 -11.09
CA THR A 2 -22.67 -4.57 -9.83
C THR A 2 -22.03 -3.69 -8.75
N VAL A 3 -22.77 -3.34 -7.68
CA VAL A 3 -22.24 -2.56 -6.54
C VAL A 3 -20.94 -3.18 -6.01
N ASP A 4 -20.87 -4.50 -5.93
CA ASP A 4 -19.68 -5.25 -5.51
C ASP A 4 -18.48 -5.11 -6.47
N GLN A 5 -18.71 -5.06 -7.78
CA GLN A 5 -17.67 -4.85 -8.78
C GLN A 5 -17.10 -3.43 -8.71
N THR A 6 -17.96 -2.44 -8.46
CA THR A 6 -17.55 -1.04 -8.29
C THR A 6 -16.68 -0.89 -7.04
N ILE A 7 -17.09 -1.46 -5.90
CA ILE A 7 -16.30 -1.45 -4.66
C ILE A 7 -14.95 -2.14 -4.86
N SER A 8 -14.93 -3.32 -5.51
CA SER A 8 -13.67 -4.03 -5.79
C SER A 8 -12.74 -3.21 -6.68
N SER A 9 -13.27 -2.51 -7.68
CA SER A 9 -12.48 -1.67 -8.60
C SER A 9 -11.91 -0.45 -7.87
N ARG A 10 -12.71 0.18 -7.01
CA ARG A 10 -12.25 1.29 -6.13
C ARG A 10 -11.15 0.84 -5.18
N ILE A 11 -11.28 -0.33 -4.56
CA ILE A 11 -10.23 -0.90 -3.71
C ILE A 11 -8.93 -1.10 -4.49
N ASN A 12 -8.98 -1.66 -5.70
CA ASN A 12 -7.78 -1.84 -6.53
C ASN A 12 -7.17 -0.50 -6.95
N LEU A 13 -8.00 0.47 -7.32
CA LEU A 13 -7.57 1.84 -7.63
C LEU A 13 -6.87 2.49 -6.44
N MET A 14 -7.44 2.37 -5.24
CA MET A 14 -6.84 2.89 -4.02
C MET A 14 -5.49 2.25 -3.73
N ARG A 15 -5.36 0.93 -3.88
CA ARG A 15 -4.07 0.27 -3.67
C ARG A 15 -2.98 0.82 -4.59
N ILE A 16 -3.24 0.91 -5.89
CA ILE A 16 -2.22 1.39 -6.83
C ILE A 16 -1.91 2.87 -6.62
N LEU A 17 -2.91 3.72 -6.35
CA LEU A 17 -2.69 5.15 -6.12
C LEU A 17 -1.91 5.39 -4.83
N LEU A 18 -2.32 4.78 -3.72
CA LEU A 18 -1.67 4.96 -2.42
C LEU A 18 -0.26 4.40 -2.40
N ILE A 19 -0.05 3.22 -3.00
CA ILE A 19 1.30 2.63 -3.07
C ILE A 19 2.22 3.45 -3.97
N SER A 20 1.72 3.96 -5.10
CA SER A 20 2.51 4.86 -5.95
C SER A 20 2.82 6.17 -5.22
N GLY A 21 1.90 6.66 -4.40
CA GLY A 21 2.12 7.82 -3.52
C GLY A 21 3.18 7.58 -2.44
N ILE A 22 3.25 6.39 -1.87
CA ILE A 22 4.27 6.01 -0.88
C ILE A 22 5.69 6.09 -1.46
N VAL A 23 5.88 5.98 -2.78
CA VAL A 23 7.18 6.20 -3.44
C VAL A 23 7.70 7.62 -3.17
N PHE A 24 6.84 8.63 -3.12
CA PHE A 24 7.20 10.02 -2.80
C PHE A 24 7.71 10.18 -1.37
N VAL A 25 7.21 9.36 -0.45
CA VAL A 25 7.55 9.37 0.98
C VAL A 25 8.95 8.80 1.21
N HIS A 26 9.38 7.86 0.36
CA HIS A 26 10.60 7.09 0.54
C HIS A 26 11.75 7.53 -0.36
N VAL A 27 11.62 8.65 -1.07
CA VAL A 27 12.77 9.22 -1.79
C VAL A 27 13.82 9.65 -0.75
N PRO A 28 15.02 9.06 -0.76
CA PRO A 28 16.03 9.33 0.23
C PRO A 28 16.59 10.75 0.08
N PHE A 29 17.02 11.31 1.20
CA PHE A 29 17.69 12.60 1.28
C PHE A 29 18.65 12.59 2.47
N ASP A 30 19.67 13.42 2.39
CA ASP A 30 20.63 13.65 3.48
C ASP A 30 20.23 14.89 4.29
N PRO A 31 20.78 15.09 5.50
CA PRO A 31 20.47 16.28 6.30
C PRO A 31 20.64 17.60 5.55
N GLN A 32 21.61 17.69 4.63
CA GLN A 32 21.88 18.89 3.80
C GLN A 32 20.83 19.13 2.72
N THR A 33 20.12 18.08 2.29
CA THR A 33 19.04 18.13 1.29
C THR A 33 17.66 17.98 1.94
N SER A 34 17.59 18.13 3.27
CA SER A 34 16.35 18.10 4.05
C SER A 34 15.38 19.17 3.54
N PRO A 35 14.09 18.83 3.33
CA PRO A 35 13.11 19.80 2.88
C PRO A 35 12.88 20.91 3.93
N PHE A 36 13.18 20.66 5.21
CA PHE A 36 12.96 21.65 6.26
C PHE A 36 14.02 22.76 6.29
N LEU A 37 15.09 22.65 5.50
CA LEU A 37 16.05 23.74 5.32
C LEU A 37 15.53 24.83 4.38
N GLY A 38 14.52 24.51 3.56
CA GLY A 38 13.86 25.46 2.66
C GLY A 38 14.71 26.02 1.54
N GLN A 39 15.84 25.38 1.21
CA GLN A 39 16.78 25.82 0.18
C GLN A 39 16.14 25.88 -1.22
N ASN A 40 15.14 25.04 -1.50
CA ASN A 40 14.42 24.98 -2.77
C ASN A 40 13.01 25.60 -2.70
N GLY A 41 12.70 26.33 -1.62
CA GLY A 41 11.44 27.06 -1.46
C GLY A 41 10.18 26.20 -1.65
N PHE A 42 9.37 26.56 -2.65
CA PHE A 42 8.10 25.86 -2.94
C PHE A 42 8.29 24.35 -3.19
N PHE A 43 9.42 23.94 -3.78
CA PHE A 43 9.69 22.54 -4.03
C PHE A 43 9.85 21.73 -2.72
N ASP A 44 10.52 22.30 -1.73
CA ASP A 44 10.68 21.64 -0.44
C ASP A 44 9.36 21.58 0.34
N TRP A 45 8.54 22.63 0.27
CA TRP A 45 7.17 22.56 0.77
C TRP A 45 6.36 21.45 0.09
N LEU A 46 6.48 21.29 -1.23
CA LEU A 46 5.79 20.25 -1.99
C LEU A 46 6.23 18.84 -1.55
N ARG A 47 7.51 18.66 -1.21
CA ARG A 47 8.03 17.42 -0.61
C ARG A 47 7.38 17.12 0.74
N VAL A 48 7.25 18.12 1.61
CA VAL A 48 6.54 17.97 2.91
C VAL A 48 5.06 17.69 2.70
N PHE A 49 4.41 18.36 1.73
CA PHE A 49 3.02 18.10 1.40
C PHE A 49 2.78 16.65 0.97
N PHE A 50 3.60 16.11 0.05
CA PHE A 50 3.44 14.73 -0.39
C PHE A 50 3.91 13.71 0.66
N GLY A 51 5.12 13.89 1.18
CA GLY A 51 5.81 12.94 2.05
C GLY A 51 5.28 12.92 3.48
N ASP A 52 5.00 14.09 4.04
CA ASP A 52 4.68 14.24 5.46
C ASP A 52 3.21 14.51 5.79
N SER A 53 2.40 14.80 4.78
CA SER A 53 0.97 15.06 4.94
C SER A 53 0.11 14.09 4.12
N LEU A 54 0.06 14.26 2.79
CA LEU A 54 -0.91 13.58 1.93
C LEU A 54 -0.72 12.06 1.86
N PHE A 55 0.48 11.58 1.54
CA PHE A 55 0.69 10.13 1.33
C PHE A 55 0.93 9.34 2.62
N ARG A 56 1.07 10.01 3.77
CA ARG A 56 1.00 9.34 5.08
C ARG A 56 -0.35 8.67 5.33
N ILE A 57 -1.40 9.09 4.63
CA ILE A 57 -2.73 8.47 4.66
C ILE A 57 -2.73 7.04 4.07
N GLY A 58 -1.73 6.69 3.24
CA GLY A 58 -1.70 5.43 2.53
C GLY A 58 -1.73 4.20 3.44
N VAL A 59 -0.89 4.16 4.48
CA VAL A 59 -0.77 3.01 5.38
C VAL A 59 -2.07 2.75 6.17
N PRO A 60 -2.68 3.74 6.85
CA PRO A 60 -3.99 3.58 7.48
C PRO A 60 -5.08 3.12 6.50
N CYS A 61 -5.14 3.71 5.31
CA CYS A 61 -6.17 3.34 4.32
C CYS A 61 -6.02 1.89 3.83
N LEU A 62 -4.80 1.45 3.50
CA LEU A 62 -4.51 0.07 3.11
C LEU A 62 -4.82 -0.94 4.23
N SER A 63 -4.61 -0.53 5.49
CA SER A 63 -4.94 -1.32 6.68
C SER A 63 -6.46 -1.51 6.81
N ALA A 64 -7.24 -0.43 6.67
CA ALA A 64 -8.70 -0.48 6.70
C ALA A 64 -9.28 -1.36 5.59
N ILE A 65 -8.76 -1.24 4.36
CA ILE A 65 -9.12 -2.12 3.24
C ILE A 65 -8.85 -3.59 3.61
N SER A 66 -7.72 -3.87 4.26
CA SER A 66 -7.33 -5.23 4.60
C SER A 66 -8.23 -5.86 5.67
N GLY A 67 -8.57 -5.11 6.72
CA GLY A 67 -9.52 -5.55 7.75
C GLY A 67 -10.93 -5.77 7.19
N TYR A 68 -11.39 -4.84 6.33
CA TYR A 68 -12.68 -4.95 5.65
C TYR A 68 -12.76 -6.23 4.79
N LEU A 69 -11.73 -6.49 3.98
CA LEU A 69 -11.72 -7.67 3.12
C LEU A 69 -11.63 -8.98 3.89
N LEU A 70 -11.02 -8.98 5.08
CA LEU A 70 -10.91 -10.17 5.91
C LEU A 70 -12.28 -10.66 6.40
N PHE A 71 -13.14 -9.73 6.83
CA PHE A 71 -14.48 -10.04 7.36
C PHE A 71 -15.63 -9.73 6.39
N ARG A 72 -15.35 -9.49 5.09
CA ARG A 72 -16.39 -9.18 4.10
C ARG A 72 -17.48 -10.25 4.01
N ARG A 73 -17.16 -11.52 4.29
CA ARG A 73 -18.13 -12.64 4.32
C ARG A 73 -18.84 -12.80 5.68
N GLY A 74 -18.57 -11.90 6.62
CA GLY A 74 -19.11 -11.94 7.98
C GLY A 74 -18.34 -12.87 8.91
N TRP A 75 -18.70 -12.80 10.20
CA TRP A 75 -18.10 -13.61 11.27
C TRP A 75 -18.35 -15.11 11.11
N VAL A 76 -19.55 -15.52 10.67
CA VAL A 76 -19.92 -16.95 10.54
C VAL A 76 -19.06 -17.68 9.52
N ALA A 77 -18.64 -17.00 8.45
CA ALA A 77 -17.79 -17.57 7.41
C ALA A 77 -16.29 -17.46 7.73
N PHE A 78 -15.92 -16.91 8.90
CA PHE A 78 -14.52 -16.69 9.28
C PHE A 78 -13.92 -17.97 9.87
N ASP A 79 -12.90 -18.50 9.18
CA ASP A 79 -12.13 -19.66 9.61
C ASP A 79 -10.68 -19.22 9.87
N TYR A 80 -10.31 -19.11 11.15
CA TYR A 80 -9.01 -18.59 11.55
C TYR A 80 -7.85 -19.41 11.00
N GLY A 81 -7.94 -20.74 11.03
CA GLY A 81 -6.88 -21.64 10.56
C GLY A 81 -6.62 -21.47 9.06
N LYS A 82 -7.70 -21.47 8.25
CA LYS A 82 -7.58 -21.24 6.80
C LYS A 82 -7.10 -19.83 6.47
N VAL A 83 -7.53 -18.83 7.24
CA VAL A 83 -7.06 -17.45 7.10
C VAL A 83 -5.56 -17.37 7.35
N MET A 84 -5.08 -17.90 8.48
CA MET A 84 -3.65 -17.85 8.83
C MET A 84 -2.80 -18.61 7.82
N GLN A 85 -3.21 -19.80 7.38
CA GLN A 85 -2.50 -20.56 6.36
C GLN A 85 -2.40 -19.78 5.04
N SER A 86 -3.51 -19.16 4.61
CA SER A 86 -3.55 -18.36 3.38
C SER A 86 -2.70 -17.11 3.49
N LYS A 87 -2.75 -16.40 4.62
CA LYS A 87 -2.01 -15.14 4.83
C LYS A 87 -0.53 -15.38 5.10
N ALA A 88 -0.16 -16.51 5.68
CA ALA A 88 1.23 -16.96 5.72
C ALA A 88 1.81 -17.06 4.29
N ARG A 89 1.11 -17.71 3.37
CA ARG A 89 1.57 -17.86 1.98
C ARG A 89 1.50 -16.57 1.15
N THR A 90 0.52 -15.71 1.41
CA THR A 90 0.24 -14.54 0.55
C THR A 90 0.76 -13.21 1.09
N VAL A 91 1.20 -13.17 2.34
CA VAL A 91 1.72 -11.96 3.01
C VAL A 91 3.08 -12.26 3.66
N LEU A 92 3.15 -13.24 4.58
CA LEU A 92 4.37 -13.51 5.34
C LEU A 92 5.52 -14.04 4.46
N VAL A 93 5.24 -14.99 3.57
CA VAL A 93 6.26 -15.52 2.64
C VAL A 93 6.80 -14.42 1.72
N PRO A 94 5.97 -13.61 1.03
CA PRO A 94 6.47 -12.44 0.30
C PRO A 94 7.31 -11.49 1.15
N PHE A 95 6.85 -11.16 2.36
CA PHE A 95 7.61 -10.33 3.30
C PHE A 95 9.02 -10.88 3.55
N LEU A 96 9.12 -12.17 3.89
CA LEU A 96 10.40 -12.82 4.16
C LEU A 96 11.29 -12.87 2.92
N LEU A 97 10.74 -13.20 1.75
CA LEU A 97 11.53 -13.30 0.53
C LEU A 97 12.11 -11.96 0.08
N TRP A 98 11.29 -10.90 0.08
CA TRP A 98 11.75 -9.56 -0.28
C TRP A 98 12.75 -9.03 0.75
N ASN A 99 12.42 -9.12 2.04
CA ASN A 99 13.27 -8.54 3.08
C ASN A 99 14.58 -9.31 3.26
N LEU A 100 14.54 -10.65 3.37
CA LEU A 100 15.75 -11.46 3.55
C LEU A 100 16.60 -11.48 2.27
N GLY A 101 15.96 -11.37 1.10
CA GLY A 101 16.66 -11.15 -0.16
C GLY A 101 17.47 -9.86 -0.15
N LEU A 102 16.85 -8.74 0.24
CA LEU A 102 17.57 -7.46 0.39
C LEU A 102 18.64 -7.54 1.49
N PHE A 103 18.33 -8.12 2.64
CA PHE A 103 19.27 -8.31 3.74
C PHE A 103 20.54 -9.03 3.28
N ALA A 104 20.40 -10.12 2.52
CA ALA A 104 21.53 -10.85 1.96
C ALA A 104 22.32 -10.00 0.94
N VAL A 105 21.64 -9.25 0.08
CA VAL A 105 22.29 -8.32 -0.87
C VAL A 105 23.08 -7.25 -0.13
N VAL A 106 22.52 -6.64 0.92
CA VAL A 106 23.21 -5.62 1.74
C VAL A 106 24.45 -6.19 2.39
N LEU A 107 24.38 -7.39 2.97
CA LEU A 107 25.56 -8.07 3.53
C LEU A 107 26.69 -8.23 2.51
N LEU A 108 26.36 -8.65 1.29
CA LEU A 108 27.34 -8.83 0.20
C LEU A 108 27.93 -7.50 -0.26
N VAL A 109 27.09 -6.47 -0.42
CA VAL A 109 27.51 -5.13 -0.85
C VAL A 109 28.42 -4.47 0.20
N GLN A 110 28.07 -4.57 1.49
CA GLN A 110 28.89 -4.05 2.59
C GLN A 110 30.21 -4.80 2.73
N ARG A 111 30.23 -6.12 2.51
CA ARG A 111 31.46 -6.91 2.50
C ARG A 111 32.44 -6.46 1.41
N ALA A 112 31.93 -5.91 0.30
CA ALA A 112 32.74 -5.31 -0.76
C ALA A 112 33.12 -3.84 -0.48
N GLY A 113 32.84 -3.32 0.73
CA GLY A 113 33.10 -1.92 1.09
C GLY A 113 32.18 -0.90 0.43
N MET A 114 31.06 -1.34 -0.16
CA MET A 114 30.08 -0.49 -0.82
C MET A 114 28.80 -0.35 0.03
N GLY A 115 27.97 0.66 -0.25
CA GLY A 115 26.67 0.84 0.42
C GLY A 115 26.73 1.24 1.89
N ILE A 116 27.91 1.55 2.42
CA ILE A 116 28.10 2.07 3.77
C ILE A 116 27.40 3.43 3.88
N GLY A 117 26.57 3.60 4.91
CA GLY A 117 25.78 4.82 5.14
C GLY A 117 24.43 4.87 4.42
N TYR A 118 24.15 3.96 3.48
CA TYR A 118 22.87 3.90 2.76
C TYR A 118 21.90 2.86 3.33
N PHE A 119 22.43 1.80 3.91
CA PHE A 119 21.70 0.76 4.63
C PHE A 119 22.26 0.63 6.06
N PRO A 120 21.49 0.04 7.00
CA PRO A 120 22.01 -0.28 8.32
C PRO A 120 23.27 -1.13 8.24
N ASP A 121 24.23 -0.90 9.14
CA ASP A 121 25.47 -1.69 9.21
C ASP A 121 25.18 -3.09 9.77
N LEU A 122 25.11 -4.09 8.88
CA LEU A 122 24.75 -5.46 9.25
C LEU A 122 25.93 -6.24 9.84
N TRP A 123 27.18 -5.81 9.61
CA TRP A 123 28.36 -6.52 10.11
C TRP A 123 28.70 -6.15 11.56
N ASN A 124 28.32 -4.94 11.99
CA ASN A 124 28.53 -4.46 13.36
C ASN A 124 27.25 -4.46 14.22
N ALA A 125 26.11 -4.86 13.66
CA ALA A 125 24.84 -4.96 14.39
C ALA A 125 24.84 -6.09 15.44
N SER A 126 24.22 -5.82 16.59
CA SER A 126 23.92 -6.83 17.59
C SER A 126 22.93 -7.89 17.08
N SER A 127 22.86 -9.05 17.75
CA SER A 127 21.90 -10.10 17.40
C SER A 127 20.44 -9.63 17.44
N ARG A 128 20.11 -8.71 18.35
CA ARG A 128 18.79 -8.08 18.47
C ARG A 128 18.50 -7.17 17.27
N GLU A 129 19.47 -6.39 16.82
CA GLU A 129 19.34 -5.54 15.64
C GLU A 129 19.23 -6.37 14.37
N LEU A 130 20.02 -7.44 14.23
CA LEU A 130 19.90 -8.37 13.12
C LEU A 130 18.50 -9.01 13.05
N ALA A 131 17.93 -9.39 14.20
CA ALA A 131 16.55 -9.89 14.26
C ALA A 131 15.53 -8.82 13.81
N ASN A 132 15.74 -7.55 14.19
CA ASN A 132 14.92 -6.44 13.72
C ASN A 132 15.05 -6.26 12.20
N TYR A 133 16.26 -6.21 11.68
CA TYR A 133 16.52 -6.04 10.24
C TYR A 133 15.97 -7.20 9.41
N ALA A 134 16.01 -8.43 9.92
CA ALA A 134 15.53 -9.62 9.21
C ALA A 134 14.00 -9.84 9.32
N PHE A 135 13.41 -9.61 10.50
CA PHE A 135 12.03 -10.03 10.81
C PHE A 135 11.13 -8.89 11.28
N ALA A 136 11.66 -7.68 11.40
CA ALA A 136 11.00 -6.53 12.00
C ALA A 136 10.47 -6.83 13.40
N SER A 137 11.22 -7.52 14.27
CA SER A 137 10.74 -7.99 15.59
C SER A 137 10.27 -6.85 16.49
N GLU A 138 11.05 -5.78 16.61
CA GLU A 138 10.79 -4.64 17.48
C GLU A 138 10.95 -3.29 16.77
N ASN A 139 11.66 -3.28 15.64
CA ASN A 139 11.91 -2.09 14.83
C ASN A 139 11.83 -2.43 13.33
N PHE A 140 12.07 -1.45 12.46
CA PHE A 140 11.95 -1.59 11.02
C PHE A 140 12.90 -2.66 10.45
N PRO A 141 12.43 -3.42 9.44
CA PRO A 141 13.29 -4.33 8.68
C PRO A 141 14.22 -3.53 7.74
N VAL A 142 15.19 -4.20 7.10
CA VAL A 142 16.11 -3.55 6.12
C VAL A 142 15.31 -2.87 5.01
N ASP A 143 14.30 -3.54 4.48
CA ASP A 143 13.35 -2.93 3.55
C ASP A 143 12.24 -2.22 4.35
N ILE A 144 12.51 -0.98 4.77
CA ILE A 144 11.68 -0.23 5.73
C ILE A 144 10.17 -0.37 5.45
N PRO A 145 9.63 -0.08 4.25
CA PRO A 145 8.18 -0.19 3.98
C PRO A 145 7.54 -1.53 4.32
N LEU A 146 8.30 -2.63 4.33
CA LEU A 146 7.79 -3.98 4.60
C LEU A 146 7.32 -4.17 6.05
N TYR A 147 7.61 -3.23 6.96
CA TYR A 147 6.99 -3.19 8.29
C TYR A 147 5.46 -3.29 8.22
N PHE A 148 4.85 -2.72 7.16
CA PHE A 148 3.40 -2.77 6.96
C PHE A 148 2.91 -4.22 6.79
N LEU A 149 3.63 -5.08 6.06
CA LEU A 149 3.23 -6.48 5.91
C LEU A 149 3.37 -7.26 7.21
N ARG A 150 4.44 -6.98 7.98
CA ARG A 150 4.63 -7.58 9.31
C ARG A 150 3.47 -7.21 10.23
N ASP A 151 3.16 -5.91 10.36
CA ASP A 151 2.08 -5.45 11.22
C ASP A 151 0.72 -5.95 10.74
N LEU A 152 0.54 -6.11 9.43
CA LEU A 152 -0.65 -6.72 8.86
C LEU A 152 -0.80 -8.18 9.27
N VAL A 153 0.28 -8.98 9.27
CA VAL A 153 0.25 -10.38 9.76
C VAL A 153 -0.13 -10.41 11.23
N VAL A 154 0.43 -9.51 12.05
CA VAL A 154 0.07 -9.40 13.47
C VAL A 154 -1.41 -9.06 13.65
N CYS A 155 -1.92 -8.06 12.92
CA CYS A 155 -3.34 -7.71 12.99
C CYS A 155 -4.27 -8.85 12.53
N ILE A 156 -3.85 -9.64 11.54
CA ILE A 156 -4.58 -10.84 11.11
C ILE A 156 -4.56 -11.92 12.20
N ALA A 157 -3.44 -12.13 12.88
CA ALA A 157 -3.37 -13.06 14.01
C ALA A 157 -4.29 -12.62 15.17
N LEU A 158 -4.34 -11.31 15.45
CA LEU A 158 -5.22 -10.72 16.47
C LEU A 158 -6.68 -10.60 16.03
N SER A 159 -6.98 -10.86 14.76
CA SER A 159 -8.30 -10.59 14.18
C SER A 159 -9.49 -11.26 14.89
N PRO A 160 -9.40 -12.47 15.49
CA PRO A 160 -10.51 -13.03 16.27
C PRO A 160 -10.84 -12.18 17.50
N ILE A 161 -9.82 -11.68 18.19
CA ILE A 161 -9.95 -10.85 19.39
C ILE A 161 -10.52 -9.48 18.99
N LEU A 162 -9.95 -8.85 17.96
CA LEU A 162 -10.42 -7.56 17.46
C LEU A 162 -11.88 -7.63 17.02
N ALA A 163 -12.26 -8.67 16.27
CA ALA A 163 -13.63 -8.88 15.83
C ALA A 163 -14.58 -9.20 17.00
N PHE A 164 -14.13 -9.93 18.02
CA PHE A 164 -14.91 -10.14 19.24
C PHE A 164 -15.26 -8.80 19.92
N PHE A 165 -14.27 -7.93 20.14
CA PHE A 165 -14.48 -6.62 20.73
C PHE A 165 -15.35 -5.72 19.86
N VAL A 166 -15.13 -5.69 18.54
CA VAL A 166 -15.98 -4.95 17.61
C VAL A 166 -17.44 -5.41 17.67
N ARG A 167 -17.71 -6.72 17.81
CA ARG A 167 -19.07 -7.24 17.90
C ARG A 167 -19.75 -6.95 19.24
N LYS A 168 -18.99 -6.85 20.33
CA LYS A 168 -19.52 -6.65 21.69
C LYS A 168 -19.61 -5.18 22.10
N ALA A 169 -18.61 -4.39 21.73
CA ALA A 169 -18.44 -2.99 22.15
C ALA A 169 -17.72 -2.19 21.05
N ALA A 170 -18.33 -2.08 19.87
CA ALA A 170 -17.74 -1.41 18.69
C ALA A 170 -17.23 0.00 19.00
N VAL A 171 -18.09 0.86 19.57
CA VAL A 171 -17.77 2.28 19.79
C VAL A 171 -16.61 2.44 20.79
N PRO A 172 -16.65 1.86 22.02
CA PRO A 172 -15.51 1.94 22.94
C PRO A 172 -14.21 1.39 22.34
N THR A 173 -14.30 0.25 21.63
CA THR A 173 -13.13 -0.37 20.98
C THR A 173 -12.47 0.58 19.99
N LEU A 174 -13.27 1.18 19.09
CA LEU A 174 -12.76 2.10 18.08
C LEU A 174 -12.26 3.40 18.69
N VAL A 175 -12.95 3.97 19.68
CA VAL A 175 -12.51 5.21 20.34
C VAL A 175 -11.18 5.00 21.05
N ILE A 176 -11.03 3.93 21.84
CA ILE A 176 -9.78 3.62 22.55
C ILE A 176 -8.64 3.43 21.55
N LEU A 177 -8.83 2.59 20.52
CA LEU A 177 -7.80 2.36 19.51
C LEU A 177 -7.48 3.63 18.71
N PHE A 178 -8.45 4.50 18.45
CA PHE A 178 -8.22 5.76 17.76
C PHE A 178 -7.35 6.69 18.60
N VAL A 179 -7.69 6.89 19.88
CA VAL A 179 -6.91 7.71 20.82
C VAL A 179 -5.49 7.18 20.92
N VAL A 180 -5.33 5.87 21.15
CA VAL A 180 -4.01 5.21 21.17
C VAL A 180 -3.24 5.45 19.86
N ALA A 181 -3.92 5.40 18.71
CA ALA A 181 -3.27 5.54 17.41
C ALA A 181 -2.81 6.98 17.11
N ILE A 182 -3.49 8.00 17.63
CA ILE A 182 -3.12 9.40 17.38
C ILE A 182 -2.13 9.97 18.39
N LEU A 183 -2.16 9.49 19.65
CA LEU A 183 -1.29 9.98 20.72
C LEU A 183 0.19 9.88 20.32
N PRO A 184 0.95 11.00 20.28
CA PRO A 184 2.40 10.98 20.12
C PRO A 184 3.08 10.18 21.25
N ASP A 185 4.32 9.74 21.01
CA ASP A 185 5.23 9.07 21.97
C ASP A 185 4.79 7.73 22.57
N LEU A 186 3.51 7.36 22.46
CA LEU A 186 3.03 6.07 22.90
C LEU A 186 3.60 4.98 21.98
N THR A 187 4.19 3.92 22.51
CA THR A 187 4.65 2.77 21.71
C THR A 187 3.76 1.57 21.96
N LEU A 188 3.49 0.79 20.90
CA LEU A 188 2.85 -0.51 21.02
C LEU A 188 3.87 -1.56 20.61
N PHE A 189 4.24 -2.45 21.52
CA PHE A 189 5.21 -3.51 21.20
C PHE A 189 4.66 -4.52 20.19
N ILE A 190 3.34 -4.64 20.10
CA ILE A 190 2.65 -5.58 19.22
C ILE A 190 2.72 -5.13 17.75
N VAL A 191 2.58 -3.83 17.46
CA VAL A 191 2.61 -3.27 16.09
C VAL A 191 3.56 -2.07 16.01
N LEU A 192 4.37 -1.99 14.96
CA LEU A 192 5.30 -0.88 14.75
C LEU A 192 4.57 0.43 14.45
N LYS A 193 3.43 0.38 13.73
CA LYS A 193 2.57 1.54 13.51
C LYS A 193 1.18 1.32 14.11
N LYS A 194 0.89 2.09 15.16
CA LYS A 194 -0.38 2.11 15.90
C LYS A 194 -1.60 2.36 15.00
N SER A 195 -1.43 3.19 13.96
CA SER A 195 -2.49 3.48 12.99
C SER A 195 -2.93 2.25 12.19
N ILE A 196 -2.05 1.27 11.97
CA ILE A 196 -2.41 0.00 11.32
C ILE A 196 -3.43 -0.76 12.16
N LEU A 197 -3.20 -0.87 13.48
CA LEU A 197 -4.10 -1.58 14.38
C LEU A 197 -5.49 -0.94 14.43
N PHE A 198 -5.56 0.38 14.60
CA PHE A 198 -6.83 1.10 14.56
C PHE A 198 -7.53 0.91 13.21
N SER A 199 -6.86 1.25 12.11
CA SER A 199 -7.51 1.27 10.81
C SER A 199 -7.91 -0.12 10.34
N PHE A 200 -7.11 -1.15 10.63
CA PHE A 200 -7.50 -2.54 10.38
C PHE A 200 -8.77 -2.91 11.16
N THR A 201 -8.85 -2.57 12.44
CA THR A 201 -10.02 -2.81 13.28
C THR A 201 -11.25 -2.03 12.79
N PHE A 202 -11.06 -0.79 12.33
CA PHE A 202 -12.11 -0.01 11.68
C PHE A 202 -12.63 -0.70 10.40
N GLY A 203 -11.74 -1.28 9.60
CA GLY A 203 -12.11 -2.13 8.48
C GLY A 203 -12.99 -3.33 8.88
N ILE A 204 -12.63 -4.02 9.96
CA ILE A 204 -13.44 -5.12 10.54
C ILE A 204 -14.84 -4.61 10.90
N PHE A 205 -14.92 -3.46 11.58
CA PHE A 205 -16.19 -2.82 11.95
C PHE A 205 -17.07 -2.54 10.72
N LEU A 206 -16.52 -1.94 9.66
CA LEU A 206 -17.26 -1.67 8.43
C LEU A 206 -17.82 -2.94 7.80
N ALA A 207 -17.03 -4.03 7.78
CA ALA A 207 -17.45 -5.29 7.19
C ALA A 207 -18.51 -6.03 8.02
N LEU A 208 -18.31 -6.14 9.34
CA LEU A 208 -19.23 -6.87 10.21
C LEU A 208 -20.58 -6.17 10.37
N ASN A 209 -20.61 -4.84 10.32
CA ASN A 209 -21.84 -4.05 10.37
C ASN A 209 -22.45 -3.80 8.97
N ARG A 210 -21.85 -4.36 7.91
CA ARG A 210 -22.31 -4.23 6.52
C ARG A 210 -22.55 -2.78 6.09
N ILE A 211 -21.67 -1.88 6.51
CA ILE A 211 -21.76 -0.46 6.18
C ILE A 211 -21.64 -0.30 4.66
N ASP A 212 -22.59 0.40 4.06
CA ASP A 212 -22.55 0.74 2.64
C ASP A 212 -21.44 1.77 2.39
N LEU A 213 -20.36 1.32 1.76
CA LEU A 213 -19.21 2.15 1.45
C LEU A 213 -19.51 3.21 0.38
N SER A 214 -20.64 3.11 -0.33
CA SER A 214 -21.06 4.10 -1.32
C SER A 214 -22.00 5.17 -0.76
N ALA A 215 -22.47 5.03 0.48
CA ALA A 215 -23.42 5.96 1.10
C ALA A 215 -22.90 7.41 1.19
N LEU A 216 -21.57 7.58 1.25
CA LEU A 216 -20.93 8.89 1.31
C LEU A 216 -20.48 9.42 -0.07
N ASP A 217 -20.72 8.70 -1.18
CA ASP A 217 -20.27 9.12 -2.51
C ASP A 217 -20.91 10.43 -2.98
N ARG A 218 -22.09 10.80 -2.44
CA ARG A 218 -22.71 12.13 -2.65
C ARG A 218 -21.84 13.28 -2.14
N PHE A 219 -20.99 13.03 -1.14
CA PHE A 219 -20.04 13.98 -0.58
C PHE A 219 -18.64 13.83 -1.19
N ALA A 220 -18.48 13.09 -2.30
CA ALA A 220 -17.17 12.79 -2.84
C ALA A 220 -16.36 14.05 -3.17
N VAL A 221 -16.98 15.07 -3.78
CA VAL A 221 -16.32 16.35 -4.08
C VAL A 221 -15.98 17.14 -2.81
N PRO A 222 -16.95 17.54 -1.96
CA PRO A 222 -16.64 18.34 -0.77
C PRO A 222 -15.73 17.61 0.23
N GLY A 223 -15.88 16.30 0.39
CA GLY A 223 -15.03 15.51 1.28
C GLY A 223 -13.60 15.33 0.76
N THR A 224 -13.43 15.17 -0.55
CA THR A 224 -12.08 15.18 -1.16
C THR A 224 -11.43 16.54 -1.00
N ALA A 225 -12.16 17.62 -1.30
CA ALA A 225 -11.67 18.99 -1.16
C ALA A 225 -11.26 19.30 0.30
N LEU A 226 -12.08 18.88 1.26
CA LEU A 226 -11.79 19.06 2.69
C LEU A 226 -10.50 18.34 3.11
N VAL A 227 -10.31 17.08 2.72
CA VAL A 227 -9.09 16.33 3.09
C VAL A 227 -7.85 16.88 2.39
N VAL A 228 -7.96 17.30 1.13
CA VAL A 228 -6.86 17.97 0.43
C VAL A 228 -6.53 19.30 1.10
N ALA A 229 -7.52 20.12 1.42
CA ALA A 229 -7.32 21.39 2.13
C ALA A 229 -6.69 21.17 3.51
N ALA A 230 -7.16 20.18 4.29
CA ALA A 230 -6.56 19.83 5.57
C ALA A 230 -5.11 19.35 5.41
N ALA A 231 -4.80 18.57 4.38
CA ALA A 231 -3.43 18.15 4.07
C ALA A 231 -2.53 19.31 3.68
N VAL A 232 -3.05 20.28 2.91
CA VAL A 232 -2.34 21.52 2.54
C VAL A 232 -2.06 22.35 3.80
N LEU A 233 -3.08 22.63 4.61
CA LEU A 233 -2.92 23.41 5.85
C LEU A 233 -1.94 22.75 6.82
N LEU A 234 -2.05 21.43 7.01
CA LEU A 234 -1.11 20.69 7.83
C LEU A 234 0.32 20.79 7.27
N SER A 235 0.50 20.65 5.95
CA SER A 235 1.83 20.72 5.34
C SER A 235 2.51 22.08 5.50
N ILE A 236 1.74 23.17 5.52
CA ILE A 236 2.26 24.51 5.80
C ILE A 236 2.82 24.55 7.22
N ALA A 237 2.06 24.09 8.21
CA ALA A 237 2.51 24.03 9.60
C ALA A 237 3.74 23.10 9.79
N LEU A 238 3.73 21.93 9.14
CA LEU A 238 4.85 20.98 9.17
C LEU A 238 6.11 21.56 8.53
N TYR A 239 5.98 22.28 7.42
CA TYR A 239 7.11 22.89 6.73
C TYR A 239 7.74 24.02 7.55
N GLN A 240 6.93 24.80 8.27
CA GLN A 240 7.40 25.92 9.09
C GLN A 240 8.07 25.50 10.40
N THR A 241 7.70 24.33 10.94
CA THR A 241 8.14 23.88 12.28
C THR A 241 8.99 22.63 12.26
N GLY A 242 9.11 21.95 11.12
CA GLY A 242 9.91 20.74 11.00
C GLY A 242 11.42 21.00 11.10
N PRO A 243 12.21 19.96 11.33
CA PRO A 243 11.81 18.55 11.43
C PRO A 243 11.17 18.17 12.78
N ASP A 244 11.35 18.99 13.81
CA ASP A 244 10.92 18.70 15.18
C ASP A 244 9.54 19.29 15.48
N TYR A 245 8.51 18.47 15.35
CA TYR A 245 7.13 18.90 15.53
C TYR A 245 6.74 19.02 17.00
N SER A 246 5.93 20.02 17.32
CA SER A 246 5.25 20.06 18.61
C SER A 246 4.30 18.87 18.76
N TRP A 247 4.08 18.44 20.01
CA TRP A 247 3.17 17.34 20.33
C TRP A 247 1.79 17.48 19.66
N SER A 248 1.22 18.69 19.67
CA SER A 248 -0.07 18.99 19.06
C SER A 248 -0.07 18.84 17.53
N LEU A 249 1.04 19.21 16.88
CA LEU A 249 1.17 19.09 15.43
C LEU A 249 1.36 17.63 15.02
N GLU A 250 2.12 16.85 15.80
CA GLU A 250 2.25 15.41 15.58
C GLU A 250 0.92 14.68 15.80
N LEU A 251 0.15 15.05 16.83
CA LEU A 251 -1.21 14.55 17.06
C LEU A 251 -2.09 14.82 15.83
N LEU A 252 -2.08 16.04 15.29
CA LEU A 252 -2.88 16.42 14.11
C LEU A 252 -2.42 15.64 12.86
N ARG A 253 -1.12 15.45 12.68
CA ARG A 253 -0.56 14.65 11.59
C ARG A 253 -0.98 13.19 11.68
N ASN A 254 -0.93 12.59 12.88
CA ASN A 254 -1.39 11.22 13.10
C ASN A 254 -2.90 11.09 12.86
N ALA A 255 -3.69 12.04 13.37
CA ALA A 255 -5.14 12.08 13.16
C ALA A 255 -5.51 12.22 11.67
N LEU A 256 -4.86 13.14 10.94
CA LEU A 256 -5.10 13.32 9.52
C LEU A 256 -4.71 12.07 8.71
N SER A 257 -3.61 11.39 9.07
CA SER A 257 -3.21 10.15 8.40
C SER A 257 -4.32 9.08 8.46
N ILE A 258 -5.07 9.04 9.56
CA ILE A 258 -6.16 8.08 9.77
C ILE A 258 -7.46 8.58 9.14
N ILE A 259 -7.91 9.79 9.49
CA ILE A 259 -9.18 10.37 9.02
C ILE A 259 -9.16 10.58 7.50
N GLY A 260 -8.00 10.97 6.96
CA GLY A 260 -7.78 11.17 5.54
C GLY A 260 -8.05 9.92 4.70
N ALA A 261 -8.02 8.71 5.29
CA ALA A 261 -8.37 7.48 4.59
C ALA A 261 -9.81 7.53 4.05
N GLY A 262 -10.73 8.19 4.77
CA GLY A 262 -12.09 8.47 4.29
C GLY A 262 -12.09 9.42 3.09
N GLY A 263 -11.27 10.46 3.11
CA GLY A 263 -11.10 11.38 1.97
C GLY A 263 -10.55 10.69 0.72
N PHE A 264 -9.55 9.83 0.87
CA PHE A 264 -9.05 9.02 -0.25
C PHE A 264 -10.12 8.06 -0.78
N TRP A 265 -10.90 7.45 0.10
CA TRP A 265 -12.04 6.62 -0.33
C TRP A 265 -13.07 7.43 -1.14
N LEU A 266 -13.37 8.66 -0.72
CA LEU A 266 -14.24 9.58 -1.46
C LEU A 266 -13.62 9.98 -2.81
N MET A 267 -12.33 10.29 -2.84
CA MET A 267 -11.58 10.58 -4.07
C MET A 267 -11.67 9.40 -5.05
N SER A 268 -11.68 8.15 -4.56
CA SER A 268 -11.82 6.97 -5.42
C SER A 268 -13.15 6.92 -6.19
N ALA A 269 -14.24 7.46 -5.64
CA ALA A 269 -15.53 7.54 -6.33
C ALA A 269 -15.53 8.53 -7.50
N LEU A 270 -14.66 9.55 -7.46
CA LEU A 270 -14.43 10.47 -8.57
C LEU A 270 -13.47 9.84 -9.59
N ALA A 271 -12.33 9.36 -9.11
CA ALA A 271 -11.25 8.87 -9.95
C ALA A 271 -11.66 7.64 -10.79
N ILE A 272 -12.49 6.72 -10.25
CA ILE A 272 -12.93 5.52 -10.96
C ILE A 272 -13.84 5.82 -12.17
N ARG A 273 -14.40 7.03 -12.28
CA ARG A 273 -15.22 7.45 -13.42
C ARG A 273 -14.37 7.68 -14.67
N SER A 274 -13.10 8.04 -14.49
CA SER A 274 -12.15 8.30 -15.57
C SER A 274 -11.62 7.00 -16.21
N THR A 275 -11.24 7.07 -17.49
CA THR A 275 -10.59 5.95 -18.21
C THR A 275 -9.27 5.56 -17.54
N LEU A 276 -8.49 6.55 -17.09
CA LEU A 276 -7.23 6.31 -16.38
C LEU A 276 -7.47 5.55 -15.07
N GLY A 277 -8.47 5.96 -14.27
CA GLY A 277 -8.82 5.27 -13.02
C GLY A 277 -9.23 3.82 -13.26
N LYS A 278 -10.00 3.53 -14.32
CA LYS A 278 -10.37 2.15 -14.69
C LYS A 278 -9.15 1.33 -15.10
N ARG A 279 -8.22 1.90 -15.87
CA ARG A 279 -6.96 1.23 -16.27
C ARG A 279 -6.08 0.94 -15.06
N LEU A 280 -5.92 1.91 -14.16
CA LEU A 280 -5.16 1.76 -12.92
C LEU A 280 -5.76 0.67 -12.01
N ALA A 281 -7.08 0.61 -11.88
CA ALA A 281 -7.77 -0.44 -11.13
C ALA A 281 -7.54 -1.86 -11.69
N ALA A 282 -7.15 -1.99 -12.95
CA ALA A 282 -6.90 -3.26 -13.63
C ALA A 282 -5.45 -3.77 -13.52
N THR A 283 -4.56 -3.03 -12.83
CA THR A 283 -3.11 -3.32 -12.78
C THR A 283 -2.71 -4.56 -11.95
N GLY A 284 -3.67 -5.23 -11.29
CA GLY A 284 -3.46 -6.55 -10.70
C GLY A 284 -2.40 -6.56 -9.58
N SER A 285 -1.35 -7.35 -9.77
CA SER A 285 -0.22 -7.49 -8.83
C SER A 285 0.80 -6.35 -8.89
N LEU A 286 0.72 -5.45 -9.87
CA LEU A 286 1.67 -4.35 -10.03
C LEU A 286 1.79 -3.51 -8.75
N SER A 287 0.67 -3.22 -8.08
CA SER A 287 0.70 -2.43 -6.86
C SER A 287 1.54 -3.10 -5.77
N PHE A 288 1.43 -4.43 -5.62
CA PHE A 288 2.22 -5.15 -4.62
C PHE A 288 3.70 -5.22 -5.02
N TRP A 289 3.99 -5.34 -6.32
CA TRP A 289 5.36 -5.29 -6.83
C TRP A 289 6.03 -3.94 -6.53
N ILE A 290 5.35 -2.83 -6.85
CA ILE A 290 5.83 -1.47 -6.52
C ILE A 290 6.06 -1.35 -5.01
N PHE A 291 5.10 -1.81 -4.20
CA PHE A 291 5.22 -1.77 -2.74
C PHE A 291 6.48 -2.46 -2.22
N CYS A 292 6.84 -3.64 -2.71
CA CYS A 292 8.02 -4.36 -2.23
C CYS A 292 9.34 -3.87 -2.84
N ALA A 293 9.34 -3.37 -4.08
CA ALA A 293 10.60 -3.11 -4.80
C ALA A 293 11.01 -1.63 -4.84
N HIS A 294 10.13 -0.69 -4.48
CA HIS A 294 10.43 0.74 -4.62
C HIS A 294 11.56 1.22 -3.71
N TYR A 295 11.57 0.86 -2.42
CA TYR A 295 12.56 1.38 -1.48
C TYR A 295 13.99 0.92 -1.82
N PRO A 296 14.27 -0.37 -2.07
CA PRO A 296 15.60 -0.80 -2.51
C PRO A 296 16.04 -0.10 -3.80
N LEU A 297 15.14 0.06 -4.76
CA LEU A 297 15.43 0.75 -6.02
C LEU A 297 15.79 2.22 -5.79
N LEU A 298 15.02 2.94 -4.97
CA LEU A 298 15.29 4.34 -4.63
C LEU A 298 16.63 4.51 -3.93
N VAL A 299 16.99 3.60 -2.99
CA VAL A 299 18.29 3.63 -2.32
C VAL A 299 19.43 3.38 -3.31
N VAL A 300 19.30 2.42 -4.23
CA VAL A 300 20.32 2.19 -5.28
C VAL A 300 20.48 3.42 -6.18
N MET A 301 19.38 4.06 -6.57
CA MET A 301 19.42 5.28 -7.37
C MET A 301 20.09 6.42 -6.62
N TRP A 302 19.89 6.52 -5.32
CA TRP A 302 20.56 7.49 -4.45
C TRP A 302 22.07 7.24 -4.33
N MET A 303 22.47 5.98 -4.14
CA MET A 303 23.89 5.58 -4.15
C MET A 303 24.59 5.98 -5.46
N VAL A 304 23.90 5.83 -6.59
CA VAL A 304 24.42 6.25 -7.90
C VAL A 304 24.46 7.78 -8.00
N TRP A 305 23.37 8.46 -7.60
CA TRP A 305 23.26 9.91 -7.67
C TRP A 305 24.36 10.65 -6.90
N ASN A 306 24.60 10.22 -5.66
CA ASN A 306 25.59 10.84 -4.77
C ASN A 306 27.02 10.75 -5.28
N ARG A 307 27.30 9.89 -6.28
CA ARG A 307 28.60 9.81 -6.93
C ARG A 307 28.75 10.76 -8.13
N ILE A 308 27.65 11.30 -8.66
CA ILE A 308 27.64 11.97 -9.98
C ILE A 308 27.29 13.45 -9.87
N ALA A 309 26.26 13.82 -9.11
CA ALA A 309 25.61 15.13 -9.26
C ALA A 309 25.53 15.98 -7.98
N GLY A 310 25.80 15.39 -6.81
CA GLY A 310 25.81 16.10 -5.52
C GLY A 310 24.46 16.73 -5.12
N ASP A 311 24.48 17.54 -4.07
CA ASP A 311 23.28 18.01 -3.37
C ASP A 311 22.55 19.17 -4.07
N GLN A 312 23.27 19.99 -4.83
CA GLN A 312 22.71 21.19 -5.49
C GLN A 312 21.64 20.86 -6.53
N LEU A 313 21.69 19.66 -7.10
CA LEU A 313 20.75 19.17 -8.11
C LEU A 313 19.70 18.23 -7.51
N TYR A 314 19.52 18.23 -6.18
CA TYR A 314 18.58 17.33 -5.50
C TYR A 314 17.13 17.39 -6.05
N PRO A 315 16.55 18.55 -6.43
CA PRO A 315 15.23 18.55 -7.06
C PRO A 315 15.15 17.71 -8.34
N LEU A 316 16.22 17.69 -9.13
CA LEU A 316 16.32 16.84 -10.33
C LEU A 316 16.40 15.36 -9.94
N PHE A 317 17.17 15.02 -8.90
CA PHE A 317 17.17 13.67 -8.35
C PHE A 317 15.78 13.23 -7.93
N TYR A 318 15.08 14.03 -7.13
CA TYR A 318 13.80 13.64 -6.55
C TYR A 318 12.75 13.34 -7.64
N VAL A 319 12.60 14.26 -8.61
CA VAL A 319 11.65 14.07 -9.72
C VAL A 319 12.11 12.92 -10.62
N GLY A 320 13.39 12.89 -10.99
CA GLY A 320 13.98 11.84 -11.81
C GLY A 320 13.83 10.46 -11.17
N ALA A 321 14.05 10.36 -9.85
CA ALA A 321 13.98 9.13 -9.09
C ALA A 321 12.56 8.57 -9.05
N ILE A 322 11.56 9.41 -8.77
CA ILE A 322 10.16 8.98 -8.78
C ILE A 322 9.74 8.50 -10.17
N SER A 323 9.99 9.32 -11.21
CA SER A 323 9.57 9.00 -12.57
C SER A 323 10.23 7.72 -13.08
N SER A 324 11.54 7.59 -12.94
CA SER A 324 12.26 6.41 -13.40
C SER A 324 12.00 5.19 -12.53
N ALA A 325 11.83 5.32 -11.20
CA ALA A 325 11.43 4.21 -10.36
C ALA A 325 10.08 3.62 -10.78
N LEU A 326 9.05 4.45 -11.00
CA LEU A 326 7.75 3.95 -11.45
C LEU A 326 7.83 3.25 -12.81
N VAL A 327 8.62 3.77 -13.76
CA VAL A 327 8.84 3.14 -15.07
C VAL A 327 9.57 1.81 -14.92
N ILE A 328 10.70 1.78 -14.19
CA ILE A 328 11.50 0.57 -13.95
C ILE A 328 10.67 -0.49 -13.24
N LEU A 329 9.82 -0.11 -12.28
CA LEU A 329 8.96 -1.04 -11.54
C LEU A 329 7.85 -1.63 -12.43
N VAL A 330 7.27 -0.85 -13.34
CA VAL A 330 6.30 -1.36 -14.33
C VAL A 330 6.98 -2.34 -15.29
N ILE A 331 8.15 -1.98 -15.82
CA ILE A 331 8.90 -2.81 -16.76
C ILE A 331 9.38 -4.10 -16.08
N SER A 332 10.01 -4.01 -14.90
CA SER A 332 10.49 -5.17 -14.15
C SER A 332 9.35 -6.11 -13.75
N ASN A 333 8.20 -5.59 -13.32
CA ASN A 333 7.01 -6.39 -13.07
C ASN A 333 6.56 -7.16 -14.34
N ALA A 334 6.54 -6.50 -15.49
CA ALA A 334 6.18 -7.13 -16.77
C ALA A 334 7.20 -8.18 -17.20
N LEU A 335 8.50 -7.93 -17.02
CA LEU A 335 9.57 -8.87 -17.34
C LEU A 335 9.54 -10.09 -16.43
N VAL A 336 9.53 -9.91 -15.11
CA VAL A 336 9.57 -11.04 -14.16
C VAL A 336 8.30 -11.88 -14.25
N SER A 337 7.13 -11.27 -14.46
CA SER A 337 5.87 -12.02 -14.65
C SER A 337 5.85 -12.87 -15.93
N ARG A 338 6.64 -12.53 -16.94
CA ARG A 338 6.77 -13.28 -18.20
C ARG A 338 7.89 -14.32 -18.13
N LEU A 339 9.06 -13.94 -17.65
CA LEU A 339 10.27 -14.77 -17.67
C LEU A 339 10.31 -15.79 -16.52
N MET A 340 9.81 -15.42 -15.35
CA MET A 340 9.88 -16.24 -14.13
C MET A 340 8.52 -16.32 -13.42
N PRO A 341 7.47 -16.86 -14.07
CA PRO A 341 6.10 -16.80 -13.56
C PRO A 341 5.90 -17.53 -12.22
N GLY A 342 6.67 -18.59 -11.95
CA GLY A 342 6.65 -19.29 -10.66
C GLY A 342 7.18 -18.42 -9.53
N LEU A 343 8.37 -17.84 -9.72
CA LEU A 343 8.97 -16.90 -8.77
C LEU A 343 8.07 -15.67 -8.56
N TYR A 344 7.54 -15.10 -9.65
CA TYR A 344 6.62 -13.97 -9.61
C TYR A 344 5.38 -14.26 -8.74
N GLN A 345 4.80 -15.45 -8.87
CA GLN A 345 3.65 -15.85 -8.07
C GLN A 345 3.99 -15.93 -6.58
N THR A 346 5.16 -16.45 -6.22
CA THR A 346 5.58 -16.51 -4.82
C THR A 346 5.88 -15.10 -4.29
N LEU A 347 6.65 -14.29 -5.03
CA LEU A 347 7.03 -12.92 -4.65
C LEU A 347 5.84 -11.98 -4.53
N THR A 348 4.75 -12.20 -5.29
CA THR A 348 3.55 -11.36 -5.23
C THR A 348 2.43 -11.95 -4.36
N GLY A 349 2.65 -13.11 -3.74
CA GLY A 349 1.63 -13.82 -2.97
C GLY A 349 0.45 -14.30 -3.83
N SER A 350 0.72 -14.66 -5.09
CA SER A 350 -0.24 -15.14 -6.10
C SER A 350 -1.36 -14.15 -6.45
N ARG A 351 -1.19 -12.87 -6.08
CA ARG A 351 -2.03 -11.77 -6.55
C ARG A 351 -1.85 -11.71 -8.07
N GLY A 352 -2.92 -11.79 -8.85
CA GLY A 352 -2.85 -11.86 -10.32
C GLY A 352 -3.27 -13.19 -10.94
N ARG A 353 -3.14 -14.33 -10.25
CA ARG A 353 -3.61 -15.64 -10.76
C ARG A 353 -5.12 -15.64 -11.01
N LYS A 354 -5.91 -15.07 -10.09
CA LYS A 354 -7.39 -14.97 -10.25
C LYS A 354 -7.81 -14.04 -11.38
N ALA A 355 -7.11 -12.92 -11.59
CA ALA A 355 -7.42 -11.98 -12.67
C ALA A 355 -7.09 -12.60 -14.04
N LYS A 356 -5.95 -13.28 -14.15
CA LYS A 356 -5.54 -14.00 -15.36
C LYS A 356 -6.49 -15.16 -15.67
N LEU A 357 -6.85 -15.99 -14.68
CA LEU A 357 -7.83 -17.08 -14.84
C LEU A 357 -9.23 -16.57 -15.24
N ALA A 358 -9.70 -15.46 -14.68
CA ALA A 358 -10.98 -14.86 -15.08
C ALA A 358 -10.96 -14.29 -16.51
N GLN A 359 -9.85 -13.70 -16.95
CA GLN A 359 -9.67 -13.27 -18.34
C GLN A 359 -9.58 -14.44 -19.32
N THR A 360 -8.92 -15.55 -18.94
CA THR A 360 -8.85 -16.77 -19.75
C THR A 360 -10.22 -17.46 -19.86
N GLN A 361 -11.02 -17.48 -18.79
CA GLN A 361 -12.39 -18.02 -18.84
C GLN A 361 -13.33 -17.17 -19.71
N ASN A 362 -13.22 -15.83 -19.66
CA ASN A 362 -14.02 -14.94 -20.51
C ASN A 362 -13.61 -14.96 -22.00
N SER A 363 -12.35 -15.24 -22.32
CA SER A 363 -11.90 -15.38 -23.71
C SER A 363 -12.28 -16.73 -24.32
N ASN A 364 -12.32 -17.80 -23.52
CA ASN A 364 -12.80 -19.11 -23.97
C ASN A 364 -14.33 -19.16 -24.15
N SER A 365 -15.11 -18.44 -23.33
CA SER A 365 -16.57 -18.38 -23.49
C SER A 365 -17.01 -17.57 -24.72
N SER A 366 -16.22 -16.58 -25.14
CA SER A 366 -16.45 -15.87 -26.42
C SER A 366 -16.05 -16.68 -27.66
N GLY A 367 -15.30 -17.78 -27.50
CA GLY A 367 -14.89 -18.65 -28.60
C GLY A 367 -15.88 -19.79 -28.92
N HIS A 368 -16.82 -20.10 -28.03
CA HIS A 368 -17.79 -21.20 -28.19
C HIS A 368 -19.15 -20.77 -28.78
N SER A 369 -19.39 -19.48 -29.03
CA SER A 369 -20.64 -19.01 -29.65
C SER A 369 -20.56 -18.83 -31.17
N ALA A 370 -19.43 -19.19 -31.81
CA ALA A 370 -19.21 -18.95 -33.24
C ALA A 370 -19.39 -20.18 -34.17
N HIS A 371 -19.69 -21.37 -33.64
CA HIS A 371 -19.98 -22.55 -34.47
C HIS A 371 -21.30 -23.21 -34.07
N GLY A 372 -22.36 -22.85 -34.77
CA GLY A 372 -23.69 -23.44 -34.61
C GLY A 372 -24.72 -22.77 -35.52
N ARG A 373 -24.41 -22.58 -36.80
CA ARG A 373 -25.42 -22.32 -37.84
C ARG A 373 -25.68 -23.64 -38.56
N GLU A 374 -26.73 -24.34 -38.18
CA GLU A 374 -27.37 -25.34 -39.04
C GLU A 374 -28.06 -24.61 -40.21
N PRO A 375 -27.88 -25.05 -41.47
CA PRO A 375 -28.64 -24.53 -42.58
C PRO A 375 -30.02 -25.22 -42.65
N ALA A 376 -31.07 -24.41 -42.70
CA ALA A 376 -32.45 -24.83 -42.90
C ALA A 376 -32.63 -25.47 -44.29
N LEU A 377 -33.01 -26.76 -44.32
CA LEU A 377 -33.45 -27.44 -45.54
C LEU A 377 -34.92 -27.10 -45.81
N THR A 378 -35.14 -26.49 -46.97
CA THR A 378 -36.45 -26.19 -47.55
C THR A 378 -36.98 -27.42 -48.27
N HIS A 379 -38.15 -27.94 -47.87
CA HIS A 379 -38.88 -28.94 -48.66
C HIS A 379 -40.13 -28.28 -49.28
N ARG A 380 -40.09 -28.09 -50.60
CA ARG A 380 -41.26 -27.79 -51.45
C ARG A 380 -42.14 -29.04 -51.52
N ARG A 381 -43.45 -28.86 -51.32
CA ARG A 381 -44.52 -29.79 -51.69
C ARG A 381 -45.12 -29.30 -53.02
N GLY A 382 -45.35 -30.23 -53.94
CA GLY A 382 -46.12 -30.01 -55.18
C GLY A 382 -45.99 -31.19 -56.14
N GLU A 383 -47.00 -32.08 -56.11
CA GLU A 383 -47.66 -32.76 -57.24
C GLU A 383 -46.76 -33.24 -58.41
N THR A 384 -46.57 -34.53 -58.65
CA THR A 384 -47.54 -35.54 -59.13
C THR A 384 -46.90 -36.93 -59.10
#